data_AF-A0A542ZQ15-F1
#
_entry.id   AF-A0A542ZQ15-F1
#
_cell.length_a   1.000
_cell.length_b   1.000
_cell.length_c   1.000
_cell.angle_alpha   90.00
_cell.angle_beta   90.00
_cell.angle_gamma   90.00
#
_symmetry.space_group_name_H-M   'P 1'
#
loop_
_entity.id
_entity.type
_entity.pdbx_description
1 polymer ?
#
loop_
_entity_poly.entity_id
_entity_poly.type
_entity_poly.pdbx_seq_one_letter_code
_entity_poly.pdbx_strand_id
1 'polypeptide(L)'
;MGHGRDRYSPGMSTGRIVFTDSPWPEGHSLERFRLTLRGDEQGNLRLHAHIVSAPYESAGSPVGALADASAWNRPETWLEAQCAILSSLQWGNRGFKLPSKTSTFEEHKLDGMVLTADPVKQVSLDNPLEDLAIGAWVLGNGMVGGHRITLTRVRPYVFDVHWTGSLRNSFLGEETFDHRFEVNAENVRLS
;
A
#
# COMPACT_ATOMS: atom_id res chain seq x y z
N MET A 1 -32.78 16.82 -24.11
CA MET A 1 -32.90 16.22 -22.77
C MET A 1 -31.53 15.72 -22.37
N GLY A 2 -30.89 16.40 -21.42
CA GLY A 2 -29.53 16.13 -21.00
C GLY A 2 -29.47 14.89 -20.13
N HIS A 3 -28.73 13.87 -20.56
CA HIS A 3 -28.28 12.82 -19.66
C HIS A 3 -27.17 13.41 -18.79
N GLY A 4 -27.53 13.77 -17.56
CA GLY A 4 -26.59 14.05 -16.50
C GLY A 4 -25.68 12.83 -16.35
N ARG A 5 -24.42 12.98 -16.76
CA ARG A 5 -23.36 12.15 -16.20
C ARG A 5 -23.20 12.64 -14.78
N ASP A 6 -23.70 11.86 -13.83
CA ASP A 6 -23.28 11.99 -12.44
C ASP A 6 -21.76 11.86 -12.42
N ARG A 7 -21.08 13.01 -12.37
CA ARG A 7 -19.69 13.06 -11.96
C ARG A 7 -19.69 12.71 -10.49
N TYR A 8 -19.53 11.42 -10.19
CA TYR A 8 -19.02 11.02 -8.89
C TYR A 8 -17.70 11.78 -8.71
N SER A 9 -17.73 12.82 -7.90
CA SER A 9 -16.54 13.51 -7.43
C SER A 9 -16.32 12.97 -6.03
N PRO A 10 -15.64 11.83 -5.85
CA PRO A 10 -15.19 11.48 -4.53
C PRO A 10 -14.26 12.60 -4.09
N GLY A 11 -14.34 13.01 -2.82
CA GLY A 11 -13.23 13.77 -2.25
C GLY A 11 -11.97 12.95 -2.54
N MET A 12 -11.12 13.47 -3.42
CA MET A 12 -9.94 12.73 -3.88
C MET A 12 -9.05 12.59 -2.67
N SER A 13 -8.89 11.37 -2.16
CA SER A 13 -7.86 11.14 -1.17
C SER A 13 -6.53 11.58 -1.76
N THR A 14 -5.79 12.36 -0.99
CA THR A 14 -4.44 12.82 -1.33
C THR A 14 -3.45 11.99 -0.54
N GLY A 15 -2.21 11.92 -1.00
CA GLY A 15 -1.20 11.19 -0.26
C GLY A 15 0.03 10.89 -1.09
N ARG A 16 1.01 10.27 -0.44
CA ARG A 16 2.26 9.83 -1.06
C ARG A 16 2.66 8.45 -0.55
N ILE A 17 3.36 7.72 -1.40
CA ILE A 17 4.22 6.60 -1.01
C ILE A 17 5.67 7.02 -1.18
N VAL A 18 6.48 6.80 -0.14
CA VAL A 18 7.92 7.03 -0.11
C VAL A 18 8.61 5.69 0.05
N PHE A 19 9.67 5.47 -0.72
CA PHE A 19 10.60 4.35 -0.55
C PHE A 19 11.91 4.94 -0.05
N THR A 20 12.33 4.61 1.17
CA THR A 20 13.29 5.42 1.96
C THR A 20 14.68 5.58 1.34
N ASP A 21 15.06 4.67 0.46
CA ASP A 21 16.37 4.58 -0.20
C ASP A 21 16.25 4.54 -1.72
N SER A 22 15.10 4.97 -2.27
CA SER A 22 14.93 5.12 -3.71
C SER A 22 15.57 6.41 -4.23
N PRO A 23 15.66 6.58 -5.55
CA PRO A 23 16.11 7.84 -6.16
C PRO A 23 15.16 9.03 -5.93
N TRP A 24 13.96 8.81 -5.40
CA TRP A 24 12.96 9.85 -5.11
C TRP A 24 12.73 9.97 -3.60
N PRO A 25 13.52 10.78 -2.87
CA PRO A 25 13.40 10.89 -1.42
C PRO A 25 12.05 11.44 -0.96
N GLU A 26 11.41 12.29 -1.78
CA GLU A 26 10.06 12.83 -1.51
C GLU A 26 8.93 11.87 -1.95
N GLY A 27 9.30 10.71 -2.52
CA GLY A 27 8.39 9.70 -3.03
C GLY A 27 7.46 10.19 -4.14
N HIS A 28 6.34 9.47 -4.28
CA HIS A 28 5.39 9.62 -5.36
C HIS A 28 3.99 9.83 -4.82
N SER A 29 3.24 10.76 -5.43
CA SER A 29 1.82 10.98 -5.11
C SER A 29 1.02 9.69 -5.30
N LEU A 30 -0.05 9.51 -4.55
CA LEU A 30 -1.02 8.44 -4.80
C LEU A 30 -2.02 8.88 -5.86
N GLU A 31 -2.19 8.08 -6.90
CA GLU A 31 -3.31 8.24 -7.84
C GLU A 31 -4.58 7.60 -7.30
N ARG A 32 -4.42 6.57 -6.47
CA ARG A 32 -5.54 5.83 -5.91
C ARG A 32 -5.18 5.32 -4.53
N PHE A 33 -6.11 5.50 -3.60
CA PHE A 33 -6.18 4.74 -2.36
C PHE A 33 -7.61 4.22 -2.20
N ARG A 34 -7.78 2.90 -2.14
CA ARG A 34 -9.03 2.25 -1.73
C ARG A 34 -8.83 1.53 -0.40
N LEU A 35 -9.73 1.82 0.53
CA LEU A 35 -9.79 1.17 1.83
C LEU A 35 -11.17 0.52 1.98
N THR A 36 -11.21 -0.80 2.11
CA THR A 36 -12.44 -1.58 2.08
C THR A 36 -12.52 -2.51 3.27
N LEU A 37 -13.66 -2.55 3.96
CA LEU A 37 -13.90 -3.54 5.00
C LEU A 37 -14.68 -4.73 4.43
N ARG A 38 -14.19 -5.95 4.65
CA ARG A 38 -14.85 -7.18 4.22
C ARG A 38 -15.07 -8.12 5.39
N GLY A 39 -16.26 -8.72 5.45
CA GLY A 39 -16.57 -9.82 6.36
C GLY A 39 -16.59 -11.15 5.62
N ASP A 40 -16.18 -12.22 6.30
CA ASP A 40 -16.41 -13.60 5.83
C ASP A 40 -17.69 -14.19 6.43
N GLU A 41 -18.05 -15.41 6.00
CA GLU A 41 -19.23 -16.14 6.49
C GLU A 41 -19.21 -16.43 8.00
N GLN A 42 -18.02 -16.40 8.62
CA GLN A 42 -17.81 -16.62 10.05
C GLN A 42 -17.78 -15.28 10.84
N GLY A 43 -18.11 -14.18 10.16
CA GLY A 43 -18.13 -12.83 10.69
C GLY A 43 -16.75 -12.28 11.05
N ASN A 44 -15.65 -12.88 10.60
CA ASN A 44 -14.33 -12.26 10.73
C ASN A 44 -14.25 -11.07 9.79
N LEU A 45 -13.74 -9.95 10.31
CA LEU A 45 -13.54 -8.75 9.51
C LEU A 45 -12.08 -8.63 9.07
N ARG A 46 -11.90 -8.14 7.85
CA ARG A 46 -10.61 -7.79 7.29
C ARG A 46 -10.67 -6.43 6.59
N LEU A 47 -9.66 -5.62 6.85
CA LEU A 47 -9.42 -4.36 6.16
C LEU A 47 -8.54 -4.62 4.94
N HIS A 48 -9.05 -4.29 3.78
CA HIS A 48 -8.33 -4.37 2.52
C HIS A 48 -7.87 -2.98 2.10
N ALA A 49 -6.58 -2.84 1.81
CA ALA A 49 -5.99 -1.66 1.18
C ALA A 49 -5.61 -1.98 -0.28
N HIS A 50 -5.78 -1.00 -1.16
CA HIS A 50 -5.23 -0.99 -2.50
C HIS A 50 -4.77 0.41 -2.86
N ILE A 51 -3.47 0.56 -3.11
CA ILE A 51 -2.89 1.82 -3.56
C ILE A 51 -2.25 1.66 -4.94
N VAL A 52 -2.26 2.76 -5.68
CA VAL A 52 -1.50 2.94 -6.92
C VAL A 52 -0.82 4.30 -6.82
N SER A 53 0.51 4.34 -6.97
CA SER A 53 1.23 5.60 -7.09
C SER A 53 0.97 6.24 -8.45
N ALA A 54 1.17 7.55 -8.54
CA ALA A 54 1.37 8.21 -9.81
C ALA A 54 2.59 7.61 -10.54
N PRO A 55 2.66 7.76 -11.88
CA PRO A 55 3.83 7.39 -12.65
C PRO A 55 5.10 7.96 -12.03
N TYR A 56 6.16 7.17 -11.95
CA TYR A 56 7.41 7.62 -11.35
C TYR A 56 8.00 8.84 -12.06
N GLU A 57 7.80 8.94 -13.39
CA GLU A 57 8.17 10.10 -14.22
C GLU A 57 7.46 11.41 -13.85
N SER A 58 6.31 11.32 -13.15
CA SER A 58 5.54 12.50 -12.74
C SER A 58 6.07 13.16 -11.47
N ALA A 59 6.98 12.49 -10.76
CA ALA A 59 7.67 13.07 -9.62
C ALA A 59 8.77 14.04 -10.08
N GLY A 60 9.35 14.77 -9.12
CA GLY A 60 10.50 15.65 -9.41
C GLY A 60 11.71 14.88 -9.96
N SER A 61 12.79 15.60 -10.27
CA SER A 61 14.01 14.98 -10.76
C SER A 61 14.55 13.96 -9.75
N PRO A 62 14.89 12.73 -10.18
CA PRO A 62 15.51 11.76 -9.30
C PRO A 62 16.90 12.23 -8.87
N VAL A 63 17.33 11.76 -7.70
CA VAL A 63 18.73 11.80 -7.30
C VAL A 63 19.49 10.77 -8.13
N GLY A 64 20.57 11.20 -8.78
CA GLY A 64 21.40 10.31 -9.59
C GLY A 64 22.02 9.18 -8.78
N ALA A 65 22.22 8.04 -9.42
CA ALA A 65 22.88 6.89 -8.83
C ALA A 65 24.41 6.99 -8.94
N LEU A 66 25.13 6.38 -7.99
CA LEU A 66 26.56 6.09 -8.18
C LEU A 66 26.75 5.03 -9.27
N ALA A 67 27.93 4.99 -9.90
CA ALA A 67 28.21 4.07 -11.01
C ALA A 67 28.08 2.58 -10.64
N ASP A 68 28.33 2.24 -9.37
CA ASP A 68 28.25 0.90 -8.79
C ASP A 68 26.95 0.64 -8.02
N ALA A 69 25.98 1.56 -8.08
CA ALA A 69 24.72 1.42 -7.39
C ALA A 69 23.89 0.23 -7.93
N SER A 70 23.14 -0.40 -7.03
CA SER A 70 22.23 -1.51 -7.35
C SER A 70 21.11 -1.04 -8.28
N ALA A 71 20.40 -1.99 -8.89
CA ALA A 71 19.25 -1.67 -9.75
C ALA A 71 18.15 -0.88 -9.00
N TRP A 72 17.96 -1.14 -7.70
CA TRP A 72 17.03 -0.38 -6.86
C TRP A 72 17.36 1.12 -6.82
N ASN A 73 18.65 1.49 -6.86
CA ASN A 73 19.05 2.89 -6.78
C ASN A 73 19.15 3.57 -8.15
N ARG A 74 18.84 2.90 -9.26
CA ARG A 74 18.93 3.45 -10.61
C ARG A 74 17.59 4.03 -11.07
N PRO A 75 17.48 5.35 -11.34
CA PRO A 75 16.23 5.96 -11.76
C PRO A 75 15.58 5.28 -12.97
N GLU A 76 16.38 4.80 -13.91
CA GLU A 76 15.92 4.15 -15.14
C GLU A 76 15.08 2.91 -14.84
N THR A 77 15.50 2.11 -13.85
CA THR A 77 14.76 0.91 -13.41
C THR A 77 13.37 1.26 -12.88
N TRP A 78 13.24 2.38 -12.17
CA TRP A 78 11.94 2.88 -11.72
C TRP A 78 11.09 3.32 -12.89
N LEU A 79 11.63 4.16 -13.77
CA LEU A 79 10.89 4.67 -14.92
C LEU A 79 10.34 3.54 -15.80
N GLU A 80 11.11 2.47 -16.01
CA GLU A 80 10.66 1.28 -16.74
C GLU A 80 9.50 0.55 -16.06
N ALA A 81 9.48 0.51 -14.71
CA ALA A 81 8.43 -0.13 -13.93
C ALA A 81 7.14 0.69 -13.82
N GLN A 82 7.19 1.96 -14.25
CA GLN A 82 6.08 2.91 -14.37
C GLN A 82 5.47 3.39 -13.05
N CYS A 83 5.00 2.50 -12.17
CA CYS A 83 4.37 2.88 -10.90
C CYS A 83 4.49 1.78 -9.82
N ALA A 84 4.09 2.12 -8.61
CA ALA A 84 3.96 1.19 -7.48
C ALA A 84 2.49 0.78 -7.29
N ILE A 85 2.26 -0.50 -7.01
CA ILE A 85 0.96 -1.02 -6.58
C ILE A 85 1.18 -1.85 -5.32
N LEU A 86 0.50 -1.52 -4.22
CA LEU A 86 0.36 -2.40 -3.06
C LEU A 86 -1.12 -2.74 -2.91
N SER A 87 -1.46 -4.03 -2.85
CA SER A 87 -2.85 -4.46 -2.97
C SER A 87 -3.17 -5.71 -2.16
N SER A 88 -4.27 -5.65 -1.41
CA SER A 88 -5.00 -6.81 -0.88
C SER A 88 -6.25 -7.14 -1.69
N LEU A 89 -6.48 -6.42 -2.79
CA LEU A 89 -7.62 -6.59 -3.70
C LEU A 89 -7.21 -7.27 -5.02
N GLN A 90 -5.92 -7.55 -5.18
CA GLN A 90 -5.34 -8.26 -6.30
C GLN A 90 -4.58 -9.48 -5.77
N TRP A 91 -4.24 -10.41 -6.67
CA TRP A 91 -3.38 -11.57 -6.40
C TRP A 91 -3.81 -12.51 -5.26
N GLY A 92 -5.07 -12.43 -4.80
CA GLY A 92 -5.62 -13.32 -3.78
C GLY A 92 -5.17 -13.00 -2.34
N ASN A 93 -4.59 -11.83 -2.11
CA ASN A 93 -4.08 -11.42 -0.80
C ASN A 93 -5.19 -11.24 0.26
N ARG A 94 -4.85 -11.49 1.52
CA ARG A 94 -5.85 -11.65 2.58
C ARG A 94 -6.36 -10.35 3.19
N GLY A 95 -5.62 -9.26 3.13
CA GLY A 95 -5.90 -8.04 3.90
C GLY A 95 -5.64 -8.19 5.41
N PHE A 96 -5.75 -7.09 6.14
CA PHE A 96 -5.45 -6.99 7.57
C PHE A 96 -6.61 -7.53 8.41
N LYS A 97 -6.34 -8.51 9.27
CA LYS A 97 -7.36 -9.05 10.18
C LYS A 97 -7.72 -8.03 11.27
N LEU A 98 -9.01 -7.77 11.46
CA LEU A 98 -9.49 -6.97 12.59
C LEU A 98 -9.68 -7.84 13.84
N PRO A 99 -9.54 -7.26 15.05
CA PRO A 99 -9.88 -7.93 16.29
C PRO A 99 -11.41 -8.06 16.49
N SER A 100 -12.20 -7.23 15.81
CA SER A 100 -13.66 -7.20 15.90
C SER A 100 -14.33 -8.17 14.91
N LYS A 101 -15.54 -8.60 15.27
CA LYS A 101 -16.45 -9.38 14.41
C LYS A 101 -17.51 -8.47 13.80
N THR A 102 -18.14 -8.90 12.71
CA THR A 102 -19.22 -8.14 12.05
C THR A 102 -20.35 -7.77 13.01
N SER A 103 -20.71 -8.65 13.94
CA SER A 103 -21.80 -8.43 14.91
C SER A 103 -21.51 -7.34 15.97
N THR A 104 -20.25 -6.97 16.17
CA THR A 104 -19.82 -5.99 17.20
C THR A 104 -19.02 -4.83 16.62
N PHE A 105 -18.97 -4.75 15.29
CA PHE A 105 -18.21 -3.73 14.59
C PHE A 105 -18.91 -2.38 14.65
N GLU A 106 -18.13 -1.38 15.04
CA GLU A 106 -18.52 0.01 15.03
C GLU A 106 -17.35 0.77 14.39
N GLU A 107 -17.63 1.60 13.38
CA GLU A 107 -16.57 2.14 12.51
C GLU A 107 -15.59 3.04 13.26
N HIS A 108 -16.07 3.77 14.27
CA HIS A 108 -15.25 4.68 15.07
C HIS A 108 -14.20 3.95 15.89
N LYS A 109 -14.36 2.63 16.13
CA LYS A 109 -13.34 1.81 16.79
C LYS A 109 -12.09 1.63 15.92
N LEU A 110 -12.14 1.97 14.64
CA LEU A 110 -10.94 2.02 13.79
C LEU A 110 -10.06 3.22 14.09
N ASP A 111 -10.59 4.27 14.72
CA ASP A 111 -9.80 5.46 15.06
C ASP A 111 -8.69 5.13 16.05
N GLY A 112 -7.46 5.47 15.70
CA GLY A 112 -6.25 5.14 16.46
C GLY A 112 -5.85 3.66 16.43
N MET A 113 -6.59 2.80 15.73
CA MET A 113 -6.27 1.37 15.66
C MET A 113 -5.00 1.16 14.86
N VAL A 114 -4.10 0.34 15.41
CA VAL A 114 -2.89 -0.13 14.73
C VAL A 114 -3.10 -1.58 14.32
N LEU A 115 -3.13 -1.85 13.01
CA LEU A 115 -3.17 -3.20 12.47
C LEU A 115 -1.77 -3.58 11.95
N THR A 116 -1.35 -4.80 12.25
CA THR A 116 -0.07 -5.35 11.79
C THR A 116 -0.29 -6.64 11.01
N ALA A 117 0.54 -6.89 10.00
CA ALA A 117 0.49 -8.12 9.23
C ALA A 117 1.89 -8.54 8.75
N ASP A 118 2.01 -9.84 8.47
CA ASP A 118 3.15 -10.48 7.83
C ASP A 118 4.52 -10.09 8.42
N PRO A 119 4.81 -10.37 9.70
CA PRO A 119 6.11 -10.07 10.28
C PRO A 119 7.24 -10.61 9.40
N VAL A 120 8.22 -9.77 9.03
CA VAL A 120 9.26 -10.10 8.03
C VAL A 120 9.92 -11.47 8.27
N LYS A 121 10.23 -11.80 9.53
CA LYS A 121 10.85 -13.09 9.92
C LYS A 121 9.97 -14.33 9.68
N GLN A 122 8.69 -14.14 9.39
CA GLN A 122 7.69 -15.18 9.18
C GLN A 122 7.21 -15.24 7.74
N VAL A 123 7.68 -14.34 6.87
CA VAL A 123 7.36 -14.39 5.45
C VAL A 123 8.19 -15.49 4.79
N SER A 124 7.51 -16.48 4.19
CA SER A 124 8.18 -17.55 3.44
C SER A 124 8.74 -17.01 2.13
N LEU A 125 10.02 -17.30 1.85
CA LEU A 125 10.68 -16.90 0.60
C LEU A 125 10.52 -17.96 -0.51
N ASP A 126 10.23 -19.21 -0.14
CA ASP A 126 10.16 -20.36 -1.06
C ASP A 126 8.76 -20.56 -1.65
N ASN A 127 7.71 -20.06 -0.97
CA ASN A 127 6.33 -20.06 -1.46
C ASN A 127 5.65 -18.71 -1.13
N PRO A 128 6.05 -17.61 -1.81
CA PRO A 128 5.76 -16.25 -1.38
C PRO A 128 4.33 -15.77 -1.65
N LEU A 129 3.55 -16.54 -2.42
CA LEU A 129 2.23 -16.12 -2.90
C LEU A 129 1.06 -16.64 -2.06
N GLU A 130 1.28 -17.65 -1.22
CA GLU A 130 0.23 -18.13 -0.33
C GLU A 130 0.24 -17.31 0.96
N ASP A 131 -0.88 -16.62 1.21
CA ASP A 131 -1.23 -15.98 2.47
C ASP A 131 -0.63 -14.61 2.84
N LEU A 132 0.04 -13.85 1.95
CA LEU A 132 0.36 -12.45 2.30
C LEU A 132 -0.91 -11.59 2.44
N ALA A 133 -0.94 -10.69 3.44
CA ALA A 133 -2.01 -9.72 3.60
C ALA A 133 -2.04 -8.73 2.44
N ILE A 134 -0.88 -8.38 1.89
CA ILE A 134 -0.71 -7.41 0.80
C ILE A 134 0.29 -7.98 -0.22
N GLY A 135 -0.06 -7.94 -1.50
CA GLY A 135 0.87 -8.17 -2.60
C GLY A 135 1.43 -6.85 -3.12
N ALA A 136 2.56 -6.92 -3.81
CA ALA A 136 3.23 -5.72 -4.31
C ALA A 136 3.71 -5.88 -5.76
N TRP A 137 3.52 -4.80 -6.52
CA TRP A 137 4.21 -4.56 -7.77
C TRP A 137 5.04 -3.29 -7.61
N VAL A 138 6.34 -3.44 -7.43
CA VAL A 138 7.30 -2.34 -7.26
C VAL A 138 8.58 -2.79 -7.96
N LEU A 139 8.94 -2.13 -9.06
CA LEU A 139 10.03 -2.57 -9.96
C LEU A 139 9.84 -4.01 -10.45
N GLY A 140 8.61 -4.39 -10.77
CA GLY A 140 8.22 -5.77 -11.07
C GLY A 140 7.60 -6.45 -9.86
N ASN A 141 7.89 -7.75 -9.67
CA ASN A 141 7.26 -8.54 -8.62
C ASN A 141 7.97 -8.31 -7.27
N GLY A 142 7.31 -7.63 -6.35
CA GLY A 142 7.82 -7.34 -5.02
C GLY A 142 7.12 -8.18 -3.95
N MET A 143 7.87 -8.53 -2.91
CA MET A 143 7.31 -9.05 -1.66
C MET A 143 7.32 -7.95 -0.62
N VAL A 144 6.23 -7.83 0.13
CA VAL A 144 6.12 -6.87 1.23
C VAL A 144 5.74 -7.58 2.52
N GLY A 145 6.20 -7.02 3.63
CA GLY A 145 5.94 -7.55 4.96
C GLY A 145 6.23 -6.51 6.03
N GLY A 146 6.13 -6.91 7.30
CA GLY A 146 6.31 -6.05 8.46
C GLY A 146 5.32 -4.89 8.48
N HIS A 147 4.10 -5.13 8.00
CA HIS A 147 3.13 -4.06 7.83
C HIS A 147 2.68 -3.50 9.17
N ARG A 148 2.52 -2.18 9.22
CA ARG A 148 1.86 -1.45 10.29
C ARG A 148 1.01 -0.36 9.66
N ILE A 149 -0.32 -0.46 9.80
CA ILE A 149 -1.27 0.53 9.31
C ILE A 149 -2.02 1.15 10.50
N THR A 150 -2.11 2.47 10.52
CA THR A 150 -2.81 3.27 11.51
C THR A 150 -3.85 4.12 10.82
N LEU A 151 -5.07 4.13 11.35
CA LEU A 151 -6.18 4.93 10.85
C LEU A 151 -6.51 6.03 11.85
N THR A 152 -6.65 7.26 11.38
CA THR A 152 -7.09 8.40 12.20
C THR A 152 -8.39 8.92 11.62
N ARG A 153 -9.48 8.86 12.39
CA ARG A 153 -10.81 9.21 11.90
C ARG A 153 -10.94 10.73 11.81
N VAL A 154 -11.18 11.20 10.59
CA VAL A 154 -11.44 12.63 10.32
C VAL A 154 -12.93 12.94 10.47
N ARG A 155 -13.79 12.06 9.94
CA ARG A 155 -15.25 12.14 10.00
C ARG A 155 -15.85 10.75 9.73
N PRO A 156 -17.17 10.54 9.87
CA PRO A 156 -17.76 9.22 9.64
C PRO A 156 -17.32 8.58 8.32
N TYR A 157 -16.75 7.37 8.42
CA TYR A 157 -16.21 6.57 7.30
C TYR A 157 -15.08 7.23 6.49
N VAL A 158 -14.38 8.24 7.03
CA VAL A 158 -13.26 8.90 6.36
C VAL A 158 -12.09 9.00 7.34
N PHE A 159 -10.93 8.54 6.89
CA PHE A 159 -9.74 8.37 7.70
C PHE A 159 -8.52 8.94 7.00
N ASP A 160 -7.63 9.53 7.78
CA ASP A 160 -6.23 9.63 7.39
C ASP A 160 -5.54 8.31 7.71
N VAL A 161 -4.59 7.91 6.87
CA VAL A 161 -3.94 6.61 6.91
C VAL A 161 -2.43 6.80 6.90
N HIS A 162 -1.78 6.24 7.91
CA HIS A 162 -0.35 6.03 7.95
C HIS A 162 -0.06 4.54 7.79
N TRP A 163 0.76 4.15 6.83
CA TRP A 163 1.08 2.75 6.58
C TRP A 163 2.55 2.55 6.22
N THR A 164 3.25 1.78 7.04
CA THR A 164 4.65 1.42 6.81
C THR A 164 4.80 -0.07 6.53
N GLY A 165 5.87 -0.43 5.84
CA GLY A 165 6.30 -1.82 5.69
C GLY A 165 7.72 -1.92 5.16
N SER A 166 8.18 -3.16 5.04
CA SER A 166 9.44 -3.51 4.38
C SER A 166 9.16 -4.21 3.05
N LEU A 167 10.10 -4.09 2.14
CA LEU A 167 10.02 -4.63 0.79
C LEU A 167 11.29 -5.41 0.46
N ARG A 168 11.09 -6.49 -0.28
CA ARG A 168 12.11 -7.26 -0.98
C ARG A 168 11.70 -7.37 -2.45
N ASN A 169 12.63 -7.15 -3.36
CA ASN A 169 12.43 -7.37 -4.78
C ASN A 169 13.26 -8.57 -5.28
N SER A 170 12.61 -9.72 -5.38
CA SER A 170 13.25 -10.94 -5.88
C SER A 170 13.61 -10.87 -7.37
N PHE A 171 12.94 -10.01 -8.16
CA PHE A 171 13.29 -9.78 -9.56
C PHE A 171 14.66 -9.08 -9.71
N LEU A 172 15.03 -8.25 -8.73
CA LEU A 172 16.36 -7.63 -8.65
C LEU A 172 17.42 -8.54 -8.01
N GLY A 173 17.07 -9.78 -7.67
CA GLY A 173 17.97 -10.75 -7.03
C GLY A 173 18.14 -10.53 -5.52
N GLU A 174 17.29 -9.72 -4.88
CA GLU A 174 17.40 -9.46 -3.44
C GLU A 174 16.98 -10.69 -2.62
N GLU A 175 17.68 -10.95 -1.52
CA GLU A 175 17.42 -12.08 -0.61
C GLU A 175 16.73 -11.63 0.69
N THR A 176 16.80 -10.34 1.01
CA THR A 176 16.37 -9.75 2.29
C THR A 176 15.40 -8.59 2.08
N PHE A 177 14.64 -8.26 3.14
CA PHE A 177 13.73 -7.11 3.16
C PHE A 177 14.50 -5.84 3.56
N ASP A 178 15.34 -5.35 2.65
CA ASP A 178 16.25 -4.23 2.95
C ASP A 178 15.61 -2.87 2.72
N HIS A 179 14.58 -2.82 1.87
CA HIS A 179 13.90 -1.59 1.52
C HIS A 179 12.72 -1.34 2.44
N ARG A 180 12.42 -0.07 2.70
CA ARG A 180 11.25 0.34 3.49
C ARG A 180 10.37 1.28 2.69
N PHE A 181 9.07 1.15 2.91
CA PHE A 181 8.09 2.07 2.37
C PHE A 181 7.26 2.70 3.48
N GLU A 182 6.80 3.91 3.19
CA GLU A 182 5.87 4.66 4.01
C GLU A 182 4.79 5.28 3.12
N VAL A 183 3.53 5.11 3.51
CA VAL A 183 2.37 5.69 2.86
C VAL A 183 1.70 6.63 3.84
N ASN A 184 1.54 7.87 3.43
CA ASN A 184 0.75 8.88 4.12
C ASN A 184 -0.39 9.28 3.20
N ALA A 185 -1.64 9.07 3.63
CA ALA A 185 -2.82 9.43 2.85
C ALA A 185 -3.86 10.13 3.71
N GLU A 186 -4.52 11.12 3.14
CA GLU A 186 -5.53 11.93 3.82
C GLU A 186 -6.91 11.68 3.20
N ASN A 187 -7.94 11.83 4.03
CA ASN A 187 -9.34 11.80 3.61
C ASN A 187 -9.73 10.51 2.85
N VAL A 188 -9.15 9.38 3.20
CA VAL A 188 -9.45 8.07 2.61
C VAL A 188 -10.82 7.59 3.09
N ARG A 189 -11.76 7.43 2.16
CA ARG A 189 -13.08 6.88 2.47
C ARG A 189 -13.01 5.37 2.67
N LEU A 190 -13.50 4.89 3.81
CA LEU A 190 -13.76 3.48 4.06
C LEU A 190 -15.03 3.08 3.30
N SER A 191 -14.92 2.04 2.46
CA SER A 191 -16.03 1.43 1.73
C SER A 191 -16.44 0.09 2.33
#